data_AF-A0AAV4MHA3-F1
#
_entry.id   AF-A0AAV4MHA3-F1
#
_cell.length_a   1.000
_cell.length_b   1.000
_cell.length_c   1.000
_cell.angle_alpha   90.00
_cell.angle_beta   90.00
_cell.angle_gamma   90.00
#
_symmetry.space_group_name_H-M   'P 1'
#
loop_
_entity.id
_entity.type
_entity.pdbx_description
1 polymer ?
#
loop_
_entity_poly.entity_id
_entity_poly.type
_entity_poly.pdbx_seq_one_letter_code
_entity_poly.pdbx_strand_id
1 'polypeptide(L)' 'TVHATFSCFQVNDAIVLNHVTTNQNLAVKRNCPITTVVGQEYEVVAHSGASNSSRSVGPENLWQFVAPYTTYMFPRTSS' A
#
# COMPACT_ATOMS: atom_id res chain seq x y z
N THR A 1 -5.25 9.81 -15.96
CA THR A 1 -4.81 10.76 -14.91
C THR A 1 -5.31 10.24 -13.58
N VAL A 2 -4.41 9.89 -12.65
CA VAL A 2 -4.78 9.46 -11.29
C VAL A 2 -4.69 10.69 -10.41
N HIS A 3 -5.82 11.16 -9.88
CA HIS A 3 -5.84 12.18 -8.83
C HIS A 3 -5.77 11.44 -7.51
N ALA A 4 -4.93 11.84 -6.57
CA ALA A 4 -4.86 11.22 -5.25
C ALA A 4 -4.93 12.33 -4.20
N THR A 5 -5.91 12.24 -3.30
CA THR A 5 -6.07 13.16 -2.18
C THR A 5 -5.24 12.63 -1.02
N PHE A 6 -4.11 13.28 -0.73
CA PHE A 6 -3.27 12.93 0.41
C PHE A 6 -3.65 13.81 1.60
N SER A 7 -4.37 13.25 2.58
CA SER A 7 -4.31 13.77 3.94
C SER A 7 -2.89 13.51 4.49
N CYS A 8 -2.32 14.44 5.26
CA CYS A 8 -0.96 14.32 5.81
C CYS A 8 -0.77 12.99 6.56
N PHE A 9 0.06 12.09 6.02
CA PHE A 9 0.46 10.83 6.65
C PHE A 9 1.95 10.88 6.93
N GLN A 10 2.40 10.46 8.12
CA GLN A 10 3.82 10.30 8.36
C GLN A 10 4.33 9.04 7.65
N VAL A 11 5.60 9.05 7.25
CA VAL A 11 6.28 7.82 6.84
C VAL A 11 6.16 6.84 8.00
N ASN A 12 5.71 5.62 7.70
CA ASN A 12 5.40 4.54 8.65
C ASN A 12 3.98 4.49 9.24
N ASP A 13 3.10 5.43 8.92
CA ASP A 13 1.69 5.29 9.31
C ASP A 13 0.99 4.23 8.44
N ALA A 14 0.09 3.47 9.06
CA ALA A 14 -0.84 2.60 8.34
C ALA A 14 -1.90 3.46 7.65
N ILE A 15 -2.01 3.33 6.34
CA ILE A 15 -2.91 4.13 5.50
C ILE A 15 -3.85 3.22 4.69
N VAL A 16 -4.97 3.79 4.27
CA VAL A 16 -5.88 3.17 3.31
C VAL A 16 -5.76 3.90 1.99
N LEU A 17 -5.44 3.17 0.93
CA LEU A 17 -5.37 3.70 -0.42
C LEU A 17 -6.73 3.51 -1.10
N ASN A 18 -7.36 4.62 -1.52
CA ASN A 18 -8.65 4.61 -2.18
C ASN A 18 -8.51 5.02 -3.65
N HIS A 19 -9.06 4.22 -4.57
CA HIS A 19 -9.08 4.54 -5.98
C HIS A 19 -10.14 5.60 -6.27
N VAL A 20 -9.73 6.79 -6.68
CA VAL A 20 -10.62 7.97 -6.74
C VAL A 20 -11.83 7.86 -7.66
N THR A 21 -11.73 7.08 -8.75
CA THR A 21 -12.84 6.96 -9.70
C THR A 21 -13.89 5.95 -9.24
N THR A 22 -13.44 4.83 -8.66
CA THR A 22 -14.35 3.74 -8.22
C THR A 22 -14.69 3.84 -6.74
N ASN A 23 -14.01 4.73 -6.01
CA ASN A 23 -14.10 4.89 -4.56
C ASN A 23 -13.94 3.54 -3.82
N GLN A 24 -13.03 2.68 -4.31
CA GLN A 24 -12.73 1.37 -3.75
C GLN A 24 -11.35 1.37 -3.09
N ASN A 25 -11.24 0.69 -1.96
CA ASN A 25 -9.97 0.55 -1.25
C ASN A 25 -9.09 -0.52 -1.92
N LEU A 26 -7.80 -0.24 -2.04
CA LEU A 26 -6.79 -1.21 -2.47
C LEU A 26 -6.63 -2.29 -1.40
N ALA A 27 -6.57 -3.55 -1.81
CA ALA A 27 -6.49 -4.70 -0.91
C ALA A 27 -5.55 -5.78 -1.45
N VAL A 28 -5.04 -6.64 -0.54
CA VAL A 28 -4.32 -7.87 -0.88
C VAL A 28 -5.16 -9.09 -0.52
N LYS A 29 -5.42 -9.97 -1.50
CA LYS A 29 -6.17 -11.21 -1.27
C LYS A 29 -5.24 -12.37 -0.96
N ARG A 30 -4.98 -12.57 0.34
CA ARG A 30 -3.99 -13.55 0.84
C ARG A 30 -4.43 -15.02 0.70
N ASN A 31 -5.70 -15.28 0.45
CA ASN A 31 -6.26 -16.63 0.40
C ASN A 31 -6.07 -17.32 -0.97
N CYS A 32 -5.47 -16.63 -1.95
CA CYS A 32 -5.24 -17.17 -3.29
C CYS A 32 -3.82 -16.77 -3.74
N PRO A 33 -2.78 -17.53 -3.32
CA PRO A 33 -1.44 -17.30 -3.82
C PRO A 33 -1.37 -17.65 -5.32
N ILE A 34 -0.64 -16.85 -6.08
CA ILE A 34 -0.46 -16.97 -7.52
C ILE A 34 1.01 -17.24 -7.79
N THR A 35 1.32 -18.22 -8.62
CA THR A 35 2.68 -18.45 -9.10
C THR A 35 2.92 -17.61 -10.35
N THR A 36 3.91 -16.71 -10.29
CA THR A 36 4.32 -15.86 -11.41
C THR A 36 5.78 -16.12 -11.76
N VAL A 37 6.30 -15.40 -12.77
CA VAL A 37 7.69 -15.55 -13.23
C VAL A 37 8.72 -15.11 -12.19
N VAL A 38 8.32 -14.33 -11.18
CA VAL A 38 9.20 -13.83 -10.11
C VAL A 38 9.07 -14.62 -8.80
N GLY A 39 8.11 -15.54 -8.72
CA GLY A 39 7.91 -16.38 -7.54
C GLY A 39 6.44 -16.51 -7.14
N GLN A 40 6.20 -16.77 -5.86
CA GLN A 40 4.87 -16.82 -5.30
C GLN A 40 4.43 -15.41 -4.88
N GLU A 41 3.31 -14.95 -5.43
CA GLU A 41 2.74 -13.63 -5.20
C GLU A 41 1.27 -13.73 -4.76
N TYR A 42 0.64 -12.59 -4.47
CA TYR A 42 -0.77 -12.51 -4.11
C TYR A 42 -1.52 -11.56 -5.05
N GLU A 43 -2.80 -11.84 -5.26
CA GLU A 43 -3.68 -10.95 -6.02
C GLU A 43 -3.83 -9.59 -5.30
N VAL A 44 -3.57 -8.50 -6.02
CA VAL A 44 -3.83 -7.13 -5.57
C VAL A 44 -5.04 -6.59 -6.32
N VAL A 45 -6.00 -6.06 -5.57
CA VAL A 45 -7.35 -5.79 -6.07
C VAL A 45 -7.87 -4.49 -5.49
N ALA A 46 -8.66 -3.77 -6.28
CA ALA A 46 -9.48 -2.67 -5.79
C ALA A 46 -10.90 -3.20 -5.58
N HIS A 47 -11.15 -3.89 -4.47
CA HIS A 47 -12.48 -4.41 -4.15
C HIS A 47 -12.91 -3.99 -2.74
N SER A 48 -14.21 -3.74 -2.55
CA SER A 48 -14.84 -4.02 -1.25
C SER A 48 -14.82 -5.53 -1.08
N GLY A 49 -14.34 -6.06 0.04
CA GLY A 49 -14.36 -7.51 0.29
C GLY A 49 -15.77 -8.09 0.27
N ALA A 50 -15.95 -9.30 0.81
CA ALA A 50 -17.25 -9.97 0.94
C ALA A 50 -18.32 -9.12 1.66
N SER A 51 -17.92 -8.11 2.43
CA SER A 51 -18.77 -7.02 2.86
C SER A 51 -18.83 -5.95 1.77
N ASN A 52 -19.90 -5.95 0.98
CA ASN A 52 -20.23 -5.00 -0.09
C ASN A 52 -20.39 -3.52 0.35
N SER A 53 -19.65 -3.05 1.36
CA SER A 53 -19.56 -1.63 1.66
C SER A 53 -18.25 -1.11 1.05
N SER A 54 -18.36 -0.11 0.18
CA SER A 54 -17.24 0.59 -0.44
C SER A 54 -16.30 1.30 0.56
N ARG A 55 -16.48 1.07 1.86
CA ARG A 55 -15.81 1.75 2.98
C ARG A 55 -15.38 0.82 4.11
N SER A 56 -15.59 -0.50 4.02
CA SER A 56 -15.05 -1.40 5.05
C SER A 56 -13.52 -1.38 4.98
N VAL A 57 -12.88 -1.02 6.09
CA VAL A 57 -11.43 -1.05 6.24
C VAL A 57 -11.08 -2.30 7.04
N GLY A 58 -10.39 -3.24 6.38
CA GLY A 58 -9.82 -4.44 7.01
C GLY A 58 -8.29 -4.43 6.97
N PRO A 59 -7.63 -5.38 7.65
CA PRO A 59 -6.17 -5.54 7.63
C PRO A 59 -5.60 -5.69 6.20
N GLU A 60 -6.37 -6.25 5.28
CA GLU A 60 -6.04 -6.39 3.87
C GLU A 60 -5.92 -5.05 3.13
N ASN A 61 -6.49 -3.97 3.68
CA ASN A 61 -6.50 -2.63 3.10
C ASN A 61 -5.43 -1.69 3.68
N LEU A 62 -4.67 -2.15 4.68
CA LEU A 62 -3.66 -1.33 5.34
C LEU A 62 -2.33 -1.41 4.59
N TRP A 63 -1.84 -0.23 4.18
CA TRP A 63 -0.58 -0.05 3.48
C TRP A 63 0.34 0.85 4.29
N GLN A 64 1.63 0.80 4.00
CA GLN A 64 2.63 1.69 4.58
C GLN A 64 3.54 2.18 3.46
N PHE A 65 3.75 3.50 3.39
CA PHE A 65 4.82 4.02 2.55
C PHE A 65 6.15 3.74 3.22
N VAL A 66 6.96 2.87 2.62
CA VAL A 66 8.33 2.60 3.05
C VAL A 66 9.24 3.56 2.30
N ALA A 67 9.82 4.54 3.00
CA ALA A 67 10.83 5.40 2.41
C ALA A 67 12.14 4.60 2.21
N PRO A 68 12.89 4.84 1.12
CA PRO A 68 14.25 4.31 1.04
C PRO A 68 15.07 4.90 2.20
N TYR A 69 15.88 4.07 2.86
CA TYR A 69 16.87 4.59 3.81
C TYR A 69 17.79 5.54 3.04
N THR A 70 17.63 6.85 3.23
CA THR A 70 18.70 7.79 2.90
C THR A 70 19.85 7.48 3.85
N THR A 71 20.83 6.72 3.38
CA THR A 71 22.13 6.66 4.02
C THR A 71 22.67 8.09 4.03
N TYR A 72 22.56 8.77 5.18
CA TYR A 72 23.39 9.95 5.45
C TYR A 72 24.82 9.44 5.55
N MET A 73 25.50 9.36 4.39
CA MET A 73 26.95 9.27 4.34
C MET A 73 27.47 10.62 4.86
N PHE A 74 27.66 10.72 6.18
CA PHE A 74 28.50 11.79 6.72
C PHE A 74 29.87 11.64 6.07
N PRO A 75 30.44 12.69 5.43
CA PRO A 75 31.81 12.61 4.99
C PRO A 75 32.66 12.39 6.24
N ARG A 76 33.34 11.24 6.27
CA ARG A 76 34.30 10.91 7.32
C ARG A 76 35.40 11.95 7.23
N THR A 77 35.34 13.02 8.02
CA THR A 77 36.48 13.89 8.21
C THR A 77 37.50 13.07 8.98
N SER A 78 38.52 12.60 8.28
CA SER A 78 39.75 12.11 8.87
C SER A 78 40.44 13.26 9.60
N SER A 79 40.55 13.13 10.92
CA SER A 79 41.50 13.85 11.77
C SER A 79 42.47 12.85 12.36
#